data_AF-A0A1F3KVZ3-F1
#
_entry.id   AF-A0A1F3KVZ3-F1
#
_cell.length_a   1.000
_cell.length_b   1.000
_cell.length_c   1.000
_cell.angle_alpha   90.00
_cell.angle_beta   90.00
_cell.angle_gamma   90.00
#
_symmetry.space_group_name_H-M   'P 1'
#
loop_
_entity.id
_entity.type
_entity.pdbx_description
1 polymer ?
#
loop_
_entity_poly.entity_id
_entity_poly.type
_entity_poly.pdbx_seq_one_letter_code
_entity_poly.pdbx_strand_id
1 'polypeptide(L)'
;MRTSPFIITLTGSSGCGKTYITDRIIEFGNQLNNEGVRFTPKRHWKYVTRPYRESEITDKSNNKDIDVKSVKIIPEDCEFIYRTYGDEYGFKKRDLQEYIDKGESPIIVINDVRVVEELKKEFPNQVLSLFLFREIIPDIETHIKAGRSRGSVSENKVISRFEKAVALYRVFIENIFLFDRVILNIPYEGDEICNIAKIQTEGVIKGVIEENITLNKKITKTPKLFIISGNAQSGKDDIIRAAKKLGKLQTDILVKLTTRWAENGDDGEIECKFVPNKNLLKYYENEYLKELNDFEKGYSFENYKERNKNNLQSKYKKQQDKHENYEVFCKVIFEITKLSNKNKIKTGHERFWIDLKKNIGKNQIPIKDNPIKKELPKEVYQKILFKYFESNPKYIDLEEIAKQNMELYKKEIEKIDQRIKVKKENNSGCLQHEGKPFVLYENNEKLYGNPMYYGYEIDKYIEKLRNGNKHIILTASLPNMFRICKENFEKENVITAYTYSQISQEEHAKHSDKVTGAAKLREYDDILRYAYHIADFDYALIFAETSVVNKSGNQKDELVDQMFRLFRVYNKENNI
;
A
#
# COMPACT_ATOMS: atom_id res chain seq x y z
N MET A 1 14.17 -26.85 -6.28
CA MET A 1 13.84 -26.60 -4.86
C MET A 1 15.14 -26.43 -4.12
N ARG A 2 15.24 -25.37 -3.33
CA ARG A 2 16.38 -25.07 -2.47
C ARG A 2 16.56 -26.20 -1.47
N THR A 3 17.75 -26.78 -1.45
CA THR A 3 18.12 -27.85 -0.51
C THR A 3 18.92 -27.35 0.69
N SER A 4 19.45 -26.12 0.60
CA SER A 4 20.24 -25.50 1.65
C SER A 4 19.36 -24.78 2.68
N PRO A 5 19.63 -24.95 3.98
CA PRO A 5 18.93 -24.20 5.02
C PRO A 5 19.21 -22.71 4.91
N PHE A 6 18.38 -21.92 5.60
CA PHE A 6 18.49 -20.47 5.68
C PHE A 6 18.09 -19.96 7.06
N ILE A 7 18.65 -18.83 7.45
CA ILE A 7 18.36 -18.12 8.69
C ILE A 7 17.07 -17.32 8.49
N ILE A 8 16.17 -17.37 9.46
CA ILE A 8 14.92 -16.61 9.46
C ILE A 8 14.98 -15.58 10.58
N THR A 9 14.97 -14.29 10.23
CA THR A 9 14.92 -13.20 11.21
C THR A 9 13.51 -12.65 11.31
N LEU A 10 13.03 -12.44 12.55
CA LEU A 10 11.73 -11.84 12.84
C LEU A 10 11.92 -10.50 13.56
N THR A 11 11.49 -9.42 12.92
CA THR A 11 11.50 -8.06 13.48
C THR A 11 10.09 -7.55 13.65
N GLY A 12 9.74 -6.98 14.80
CA GLY A 12 8.42 -6.39 15.00
C GLY A 12 8.15 -5.96 16.44
N SER A 13 7.12 -5.14 16.64
CA SER A 13 6.83 -4.55 17.94
C SER A 13 6.44 -5.60 18.99
N SER A 14 6.46 -5.25 20.27
CA SER A 14 5.95 -6.15 21.30
C SER A 14 4.46 -6.41 21.09
N GLY A 15 4.04 -7.68 21.01
CA GLY A 15 2.63 -8.04 20.80
C GLY A 15 2.22 -8.24 19.33
N CYS A 16 3.12 -8.03 18.36
CA CYS A 16 2.85 -8.31 16.95
C CYS A 16 2.80 -9.81 16.60
N GLY A 17 2.94 -10.71 17.58
CA GLY A 17 2.81 -12.17 17.40
C GLY A 17 4.07 -12.91 16.95
N LYS A 18 5.27 -12.43 17.30
CA LYS A 18 6.54 -13.09 16.93
C LYS A 18 6.62 -14.56 17.35
N THR A 19 6.23 -14.87 18.59
CA THR A 19 6.18 -16.26 19.09
C THR A 19 5.21 -17.10 18.27
N TYR A 20 4.01 -16.56 18.01
CA TYR A 20 2.99 -17.22 17.18
C TYR A 20 3.53 -17.54 15.78
N ILE A 21 4.18 -16.58 15.09
CA ILE A 21 4.77 -16.82 13.76
C ILE A 21 5.89 -17.87 13.83
N THR A 22 6.72 -17.83 14.88
CA THR A 22 7.78 -18.83 15.08
C THR A 22 7.21 -20.24 15.21
N ASP A 23 6.15 -20.41 16.00
CA ASP A 23 5.44 -21.69 16.15
C ASP A 23 4.86 -22.17 14.82
N ARG A 24 4.27 -21.27 14.03
CA ARG A 24 3.73 -21.61 12.71
C ARG A 24 4.79 -22.03 11.71
N ILE A 25 5.96 -21.39 11.69
CA ILE A 25 7.08 -21.83 10.85
C ILE A 25 7.49 -23.25 11.24
N ILE A 26 7.56 -23.57 12.54
CA ILE A 26 7.95 -24.89 13.03
C ILE A 26 6.93 -25.97 12.69
N GLU A 27 5.64 -25.70 12.95
CA GLU A 27 4.53 -26.57 12.57
C GLU A 27 4.56 -26.86 11.07
N PHE A 28 4.72 -25.82 10.25
CA PHE A 28 4.76 -25.95 8.81
C PHE A 28 6.01 -26.71 8.32
N GLY A 29 7.17 -26.55 8.96
CA GLY A 29 8.33 -27.37 8.66
C GLY A 29 8.15 -28.85 8.97
N ASN A 30 7.48 -29.19 10.08
CA ASN A 30 7.11 -30.57 10.37
C ASN A 30 6.15 -31.14 9.30
N GLN A 31 5.18 -30.34 8.86
CA GLN A 31 4.29 -30.72 7.77
C GLN A 31 5.07 -30.99 6.48
N LEU A 32 5.94 -30.08 6.07
CA LEU A 32 6.76 -30.24 4.86
C LEU A 32 7.66 -31.47 4.91
N ASN A 33 8.27 -31.77 6.06
CA ASN A 33 9.09 -32.97 6.23
C ASN A 33 8.26 -34.26 6.06
N ASN A 34 7.00 -34.27 6.55
CA ASN A 34 6.08 -35.39 6.33
C ASN A 34 5.69 -35.53 4.85
N GLU A 35 5.68 -34.43 4.11
CA GLU A 35 5.48 -34.38 2.65
C GLU A 35 6.77 -34.69 1.85
N GLY A 36 7.88 -35.00 2.53
CA GLY A 36 9.18 -35.32 1.91
C GLY A 36 9.99 -34.09 1.48
N VAL A 37 9.55 -32.88 1.82
CA VAL A 37 10.27 -31.62 1.57
C VAL A 37 11.16 -31.31 2.78
N ARG A 38 12.48 -31.40 2.61
CA ARG A 38 13.45 -31.16 3.69
C ARG A 38 13.45 -29.69 4.11
N PHE A 39 12.81 -29.38 5.23
CA PHE A 39 12.86 -28.07 5.88
C PHE A 39 12.72 -28.24 7.40
N THR A 40 13.82 -28.07 8.13
CA THR A 40 13.88 -28.27 9.58
C THR A 40 14.10 -26.95 10.31
N PRO A 41 13.05 -26.15 10.55
CA PRO A 41 13.17 -24.92 11.32
C PRO A 41 13.46 -25.19 12.80
N LYS A 42 14.32 -24.37 13.41
CA LYS A 42 14.68 -24.46 14.83
C LYS A 42 14.68 -23.09 15.49
N ARG A 43 14.20 -22.99 16.73
CA ARG A 43 14.34 -21.77 17.52
C ARG A 43 15.81 -21.59 17.86
N HIS A 44 16.36 -20.42 17.55
CA HIS A 44 17.68 -20.01 18.03
C HIS A 44 17.51 -19.12 19.24
N TRP A 45 18.14 -19.51 20.36
CA TRP A 45 18.10 -18.76 21.60
C TRP A 45 19.18 -17.68 21.60
N LYS A 46 18.89 -16.55 22.24
CA LYS A 46 19.85 -15.44 22.43
C LYS A 46 20.10 -15.18 23.90
N TYR A 47 21.31 -14.74 24.23
CA TYR A 47 21.64 -14.21 25.54
C TYR A 47 20.96 -12.86 25.74
N VAL A 48 20.47 -12.60 26.95
CA VAL A 48 19.88 -11.30 27.32
C VAL A 48 20.21 -10.92 28.76
N THR A 49 20.51 -9.65 29.02
CA THR A 49 20.84 -9.17 30.37
C THR A 49 19.62 -8.97 31.27
N ARG A 50 18.42 -8.91 30.68
CA ARG A 50 17.17 -8.76 31.44
C ARG A 50 16.77 -10.06 32.16
N PRO A 51 15.99 -9.97 33.24
CA PRO A 51 15.33 -11.13 33.84
C PRO A 51 14.33 -11.81 32.89
N TYR A 52 14.09 -13.10 33.11
CA TYR A 52 13.00 -13.80 32.44
C TYR A 52 11.65 -13.13 32.71
N ARG A 53 10.79 -13.11 31.68
CA ARG A 53 9.38 -12.72 31.83
C ARG A 53 8.60 -13.86 32.45
N GLU A 54 7.47 -13.56 33.09
CA GLU A 54 6.57 -14.56 33.65
C GLU A 54 6.21 -15.65 32.65
N SER A 55 5.85 -15.28 31.41
CA SER A 55 5.55 -16.26 30.36
C SER A 55 6.74 -17.17 30.01
N GLU A 56 7.96 -16.65 30.03
CA GLU A 56 9.18 -17.41 29.74
C GLU A 56 9.50 -18.38 30.89
N ILE A 57 9.23 -17.98 32.15
CA ILE A 57 9.35 -18.85 33.32
C ILE A 57 8.32 -19.98 33.23
N THR A 58 7.06 -19.66 32.90
CA THR A 58 5.98 -20.64 32.72
C THR A 58 6.28 -21.62 31.58
N ASP A 59 6.75 -21.12 30.44
CA ASP A 59 7.10 -21.98 29.31
C ASP A 59 8.27 -22.90 29.67
N LYS A 60 9.31 -22.36 30.34
CA LYS A 60 10.45 -23.15 30.82
C LYS A 60 10.05 -24.21 31.85
N SER A 61 9.15 -23.89 32.79
CA SER A 61 8.65 -24.87 33.77
C SER A 61 7.82 -25.98 33.11
N ASN A 62 7.21 -25.68 31.98
CA ASN A 62 6.46 -26.63 31.17
C ASN A 62 7.33 -27.36 30.13
N ASN A 63 8.66 -27.29 30.24
CA ASN A 63 9.62 -27.87 29.28
C ASN A 63 9.41 -27.41 27.83
N LYS A 64 8.82 -26.22 27.64
CA LYS A 64 8.73 -25.60 26.32
C LYS A 64 10.02 -24.87 26.01
N ASP A 65 10.39 -24.94 24.75
CA ASP A 65 11.58 -24.27 24.24
C ASP A 65 11.38 -22.74 24.23
N ILE A 66 12.32 -22.01 24.79
CA ILE A 66 12.30 -20.55 24.89
C ILE A 66 13.47 -19.95 24.10
N ASP A 67 13.26 -18.80 23.46
CA ASP A 67 14.23 -18.17 22.57
C ASP A 67 15.23 -17.25 23.29
N VAL A 68 15.34 -17.34 24.62
CA VAL A 68 16.18 -16.45 25.45
C VAL A 68 16.88 -17.18 26.60
N LYS A 69 18.10 -16.75 26.89
CA LYS A 69 18.88 -17.15 28.06
C LYS A 69 19.26 -15.91 28.87
N SER A 70 18.64 -15.74 30.03
CA SER A 70 18.98 -14.64 30.93
C SER A 70 20.38 -14.84 31.52
N VAL A 71 21.23 -13.83 31.35
CA VAL A 71 22.60 -13.77 31.88
C VAL A 71 22.84 -12.41 32.54
N LYS A 72 23.87 -12.29 33.38
CA LYS A 72 24.25 -10.98 33.94
C LYS A 72 25.04 -10.13 32.95
N ILE A 73 25.88 -10.76 32.16
CA ILE A 73 26.77 -10.16 31.16
C ILE A 73 26.68 -11.03 29.91
N ILE A 74 26.60 -10.39 28.73
CA ILE A 74 26.64 -11.11 27.45
C ILE A 74 28.01 -11.79 27.30
N PRO A 75 28.07 -13.08 26.92
CA PRO A 75 29.35 -13.75 26.71
C PRO A 75 30.23 -13.02 25.70
N GLU A 76 31.53 -12.95 25.98
CA GLU A 76 32.52 -12.23 25.15
C GLU A 76 32.66 -12.82 23.74
N ASP A 77 32.28 -14.08 23.54
CA ASP A 77 32.32 -14.78 22.27
C ASP A 77 31.05 -14.62 21.42
N CYS A 78 30.12 -13.73 21.82
CA CYS A 78 29.01 -13.32 20.96
C CYS A 78 29.47 -12.25 19.96
N GLU A 79 29.38 -12.53 18.67
CA GLU A 79 29.73 -11.57 17.62
C GLU A 79 28.59 -10.58 17.32
N PHE A 80 27.34 -11.00 17.49
CA PHE A 80 26.17 -10.15 17.25
C PHE A 80 25.63 -9.63 18.58
N ILE A 81 26.13 -8.46 19.02
CA ILE A 81 25.71 -7.81 20.27
C ILE A 81 24.95 -6.53 19.94
N TYR A 82 23.79 -6.36 20.56
CA TYR A 82 23.00 -5.15 20.39
C TYR A 82 22.25 -4.78 21.67
N ARG A 83 21.95 -3.49 21.80
CA ARG A 83 21.19 -2.97 22.94
C ARG A 83 19.80 -2.56 22.48
N THR A 84 18.79 -3.01 23.20
CA THR A 84 17.41 -2.58 22.95
C THR A 84 16.74 -2.33 24.29
N TYR A 85 16.24 -1.11 24.48
CA TYR A 85 15.51 -0.70 25.69
C TYR A 85 16.31 -0.81 27.00
N GLY A 86 17.61 -0.57 26.94
CA GLY A 86 18.50 -0.62 28.09
C GLY A 86 19.05 -2.01 28.40
N ASP A 87 18.49 -3.06 27.80
CA ASP A 87 18.98 -4.43 27.91
C ASP A 87 19.91 -4.76 26.74
N GLU A 88 20.95 -5.55 27.01
CA GLU A 88 21.84 -6.09 26.00
C GLU A 88 21.38 -7.47 25.58
N TYR A 89 21.55 -7.75 24.30
CA TYR A 89 21.23 -9.00 23.65
C TYR A 89 22.46 -9.46 22.87
N GLY A 90 22.71 -10.77 22.87
CA GLY A 90 23.86 -11.33 22.17
C GLY A 90 23.57 -12.74 21.65
N PHE A 91 24.15 -13.09 20.52
CA PHE A 91 24.19 -14.48 20.04
C PHE A 91 25.43 -14.72 19.19
N LYS A 92 25.82 -15.99 19.06
CA LYS A 92 27.07 -16.39 18.41
C LYS A 92 26.82 -16.70 16.93
N LYS A 93 27.73 -16.27 16.08
CA LYS A 93 27.75 -16.63 14.65
C LYS A 93 27.93 -18.13 14.47
N ARG A 94 28.84 -18.72 15.25
CA ARG A 94 29.13 -20.16 15.22
C ARG A 94 27.87 -21.00 15.43
N ASP A 95 27.02 -20.63 16.37
CA ASP A 95 25.78 -21.37 16.65
C ASP A 95 24.87 -21.41 15.42
N LEU A 96 24.71 -20.28 14.72
CA LEU A 96 23.92 -20.22 13.47
C LEU A 96 24.53 -21.09 12.36
N GLN A 97 25.86 -21.07 12.21
CA GLN A 97 26.56 -21.93 11.26
C GLN A 97 26.35 -23.41 11.57
N GLU A 98 26.39 -23.80 12.85
CA GLU A 98 26.15 -25.18 13.27
C GLU A 98 24.73 -25.67 12.92
N TYR A 99 23.71 -24.81 12.99
CA TYR A 99 22.36 -25.15 12.48
C TYR A 99 22.40 -25.38 10.95
N ILE A 100 23.02 -24.47 10.21
CA ILE A 100 23.13 -24.56 8.75
C ILE A 100 23.86 -25.84 8.32
N ASP A 101 24.96 -26.19 8.98
CA ASP A 101 25.76 -27.39 8.68
C ASP A 101 24.97 -28.68 8.95
N LYS A 102 24.05 -28.66 9.92
CA LYS A 102 23.12 -29.77 10.20
C LYS A 102 21.93 -29.84 9.23
N GLY A 103 21.79 -28.87 8.32
CA GLY A 103 20.63 -28.76 7.45
C GLY A 103 19.39 -28.18 8.16
N GLU A 104 19.58 -27.46 9.26
CA GLU A 104 18.52 -26.85 10.05
C GLU A 104 18.44 -25.34 9.76
N SER A 105 17.23 -24.78 9.74
CA SER A 105 16.98 -23.36 9.46
C SER A 105 16.69 -22.59 10.76
N PRO A 106 17.67 -21.85 11.32
CA PRO A 106 17.48 -21.20 12.61
C PRO A 106 16.54 -19.99 12.49
N ILE A 107 15.60 -19.86 13.43
CA ILE A 107 14.68 -18.74 13.57
C ILE A 107 15.14 -17.87 14.74
N ILE A 108 15.38 -16.59 14.48
CA ILE A 108 15.86 -15.64 15.48
C ILE A 108 15.01 -14.36 15.51
N VAL A 109 14.63 -13.93 16.70
CA VAL A 109 13.90 -12.67 16.91
C VAL A 109 14.89 -11.52 17.16
N ILE A 110 14.91 -10.54 16.25
CA ILE A 110 15.85 -9.40 16.25
C ILE A 110 15.05 -8.11 16.02
N ASN A 111 15.15 -7.16 16.95
CA ASN A 111 14.50 -5.84 16.81
C ASN A 111 15.50 -4.70 16.50
N ASP A 112 16.76 -5.03 16.27
CA ASP A 112 17.78 -4.07 15.84
C ASP A 112 18.11 -4.31 14.36
N VAL A 113 17.80 -3.32 13.53
CA VAL A 113 17.96 -3.39 12.08
C VAL A 113 19.42 -3.55 11.65
N ARG A 114 20.36 -3.05 12.46
CA ARG A 114 21.81 -3.13 12.18
C ARG A 114 22.30 -4.57 12.20
N VAL A 115 21.80 -5.34 13.17
CA VAL A 115 22.13 -6.77 13.29
C VAL A 115 21.53 -7.58 12.15
N VAL A 116 20.33 -7.22 11.68
CA VAL A 116 19.75 -7.84 10.48
C VAL A 116 20.62 -7.55 9.24
N GLU A 117 21.13 -6.34 9.11
CA GLU A 117 22.04 -5.94 8.03
C GLU A 117 23.38 -6.69 8.11
N GLU A 118 23.99 -6.77 9.29
CA GLU A 118 25.21 -7.55 9.54
C GLU A 118 25.01 -9.03 9.24
N LEU A 119 23.90 -9.64 9.66
CA LEU A 119 23.57 -11.02 9.31
C LEU A 119 23.48 -11.23 7.80
N LYS A 120 22.86 -10.30 7.07
CA LYS A 120 22.77 -10.39 5.60
C LYS A 120 24.14 -10.26 4.92
N LYS A 121 25.08 -9.53 5.52
CA LYS A 121 26.48 -9.43 5.04
C LYS A 121 27.26 -10.72 5.34
N GLU A 122 27.13 -11.26 6.55
CA GLU A 122 27.85 -12.46 6.99
C GLU A 122 27.32 -13.75 6.35
N PHE A 123 26.02 -13.82 6.06
CA PHE A 123 25.34 -14.97 5.47
C PHE A 123 24.62 -14.59 4.16
N PRO A 124 25.37 -14.23 3.10
CA PRO A 124 24.78 -13.73 1.87
C PRO A 124 23.89 -14.79 1.20
N ASN A 125 22.71 -14.38 0.73
CA ASN A 125 21.69 -15.27 0.14
C ASN A 125 21.10 -16.31 1.09
N GLN A 126 21.40 -16.25 2.39
CA GLN A 126 20.96 -17.24 3.39
C GLN A 126 20.10 -16.65 4.50
N VAL A 127 19.75 -15.37 4.45
CA VAL A 127 18.91 -14.72 5.47
C VAL A 127 17.58 -14.29 4.87
N LEU A 128 16.50 -14.88 5.36
CA LEU A 128 15.13 -14.41 5.19
C LEU A 128 14.81 -13.42 6.31
N SER A 129 14.63 -12.15 5.97
CA SER A 129 14.22 -11.12 6.92
C SER A 129 12.75 -10.78 6.81
N LEU A 130 12.01 -11.04 7.89
CA LEU A 130 10.57 -10.82 7.99
C LEU A 130 10.27 -9.67 8.96
N PHE A 131 9.56 -8.66 8.46
CA PHE A 131 8.94 -7.67 9.33
C PHE A 131 7.51 -8.10 9.68
N LEU A 132 7.21 -8.16 10.97
CA LEU A 132 5.92 -8.57 11.50
C LEU A 132 5.12 -7.33 11.89
N PHE A 133 4.12 -7.05 11.06
CA PHE A 133 3.15 -5.98 11.29
C PHE A 133 1.86 -6.58 11.86
N ARG A 134 1.18 -5.89 12.76
CA ARG A 134 -0.14 -6.33 13.28
C ARG A 134 -1.14 -5.21 13.16
N GLU A 135 -0.77 -4.08 13.74
CA GLU A 135 -1.59 -2.88 13.80
C GLU A 135 -0.66 -1.74 14.26
N ILE A 136 -0.70 -0.59 13.58
CA ILE A 136 -0.19 0.67 14.14
C ILE A 136 -1.26 1.13 15.09
N ILE A 137 -0.97 1.01 16.37
CA ILE A 137 -1.85 1.40 17.46
C ILE A 137 -2.17 2.88 17.24
N PRO A 138 -3.39 3.25 16.80
CA PRO A 138 -3.63 4.63 16.37
C PRO A 138 -3.73 5.58 17.56
N ASP A 139 -3.86 5.04 18.77
CA ASP A 139 -4.23 5.80 19.93
C ASP A 139 -3.65 5.21 21.23
N ILE A 140 -2.99 6.09 21.99
CA ILE A 140 -2.41 5.80 23.29
C ILE A 140 -3.49 5.31 24.27
N GLU A 141 -4.72 5.80 24.19
CA GLU A 141 -5.81 5.38 25.08
C GLU A 141 -6.19 3.92 24.84
N THR A 142 -6.26 3.51 23.57
CA THR A 142 -6.48 2.11 23.20
C THR A 142 -5.35 1.22 23.73
N HIS A 143 -4.11 1.69 23.70
CA HIS A 143 -2.99 0.96 24.31
C HIS A 143 -3.12 0.88 25.84
N ILE A 144 -3.55 1.96 26.50
CA ILE A 144 -3.82 2.01 27.94
C ILE A 144 -4.94 1.03 28.30
N LYS A 145 -6.03 0.98 27.52
CA LYS A 145 -7.14 0.03 27.70
C LYS A 145 -6.65 -1.42 27.57
N ALA A 146 -5.90 -1.73 26.51
CA ALA A 146 -5.31 -3.07 26.29
C ALA A 146 -4.23 -3.44 27.33
N GLY A 147 -3.52 -2.44 27.86
CA GLY A 147 -2.55 -2.62 28.94
C GLY A 147 -3.23 -2.93 30.27
N ARG A 148 -4.32 -2.22 30.58
CA ARG A 148 -5.16 -2.44 31.77
C ARG A 148 -5.81 -3.82 31.74
N SER A 149 -6.30 -4.28 30.58
CA SER A 149 -6.91 -5.62 30.46
C SER A 149 -5.91 -6.78 30.61
N ARG A 150 -4.61 -6.54 30.42
CA ARG A 150 -3.54 -7.55 30.61
C ARG A 150 -2.97 -7.61 32.04
N GLY A 151 -3.52 -6.82 32.97
CA GLY A 151 -3.09 -6.77 34.37
C GLY A 151 -1.94 -5.80 34.63
N SER A 152 -2.16 -4.90 35.59
CA SER A 152 -1.20 -4.07 36.35
C SER A 152 0.11 -3.64 35.67
N VAL A 153 0.03 -3.15 34.44
CA VAL A 153 1.15 -2.41 33.84
C VAL A 153 0.96 -0.94 34.16
N SER A 154 1.95 -0.29 34.80
CA SER A 154 1.91 1.16 35.01
C SER A 154 1.74 1.87 33.67
N GLU A 155 1.00 2.99 33.68
CA GLU A 155 0.72 3.78 32.48
C GLU A 155 2.02 4.15 31.75
N ASN A 156 3.06 4.56 32.48
CA ASN A 156 4.39 4.84 31.94
C ASN A 156 5.00 3.65 31.15
N LYS A 157 4.77 2.42 31.59
CA LYS A 157 5.26 1.22 30.89
C LYS A 157 4.42 0.90 29.64
N VAL A 158 3.15 1.30 29.62
CA VAL A 158 2.31 1.25 28.41
C VAL A 158 2.77 2.30 27.40
N ILE A 159 2.94 3.56 27.83
CA ILE A 159 3.45 4.66 26.99
C ILE A 159 4.82 4.29 26.41
N SER A 160 5.72 3.77 27.24
CA SER A 160 7.03 3.30 26.75
C SER A 160 6.89 2.19 25.71
N ARG A 161 5.93 1.25 25.83
CA ARG A 161 5.71 0.22 24.80
C ARG A 161 5.16 0.80 23.50
N PHE A 162 4.30 1.80 23.60
CA PHE A 162 3.77 2.52 22.45
C PHE A 162 4.89 3.23 21.68
N GLU A 163 5.68 4.06 22.36
CA GLU A 163 6.80 4.79 21.74
C GLU A 163 7.80 3.84 21.06
N LYS A 164 8.03 2.68 21.65
CA LYS A 164 8.87 1.62 21.09
C LYS A 164 8.30 1.02 19.81
N ALA A 165 6.99 0.79 19.77
CA ALA A 165 6.33 0.30 18.56
C ALA A 165 6.42 1.32 17.42
N VAL A 166 6.18 2.60 17.74
CA VAL A 166 6.32 3.72 16.80
C VAL A 166 7.76 3.83 16.28
N ALA A 167 8.75 3.80 17.17
CA ALA A 167 10.17 3.88 16.80
C ALA A 167 10.57 2.72 15.89
N LEU A 168 10.14 1.49 16.20
CA LEU A 168 10.45 0.33 15.37
C LEU A 168 9.77 0.39 13.99
N TYR A 169 8.54 0.94 13.92
CA TYR A 169 7.88 1.18 12.65
C TYR A 169 8.61 2.24 11.80
N ARG A 170 9.15 3.29 12.43
CA ARG A 170 10.01 4.25 11.72
C ARG A 170 11.28 3.61 11.19
N VAL A 171 11.93 2.78 12.00
CA VAL A 171 13.10 2.00 11.58
C VAL A 171 12.75 1.11 10.39
N PHE A 172 11.56 0.51 10.37
CA PHE A 172 11.07 -0.23 9.21
C PHE A 172 10.93 0.65 7.97
N ILE A 173 10.25 1.80 8.06
CA ILE A 173 10.10 2.74 6.93
C ILE A 173 11.47 3.14 6.37
N GLU A 174 12.40 3.49 7.26
CA GLU A 174 13.74 3.95 6.88
C GLU A 174 14.57 2.86 6.20
N ASN A 175 14.32 1.59 6.54
CA ASN A 175 15.09 0.42 6.10
C ASN A 175 14.22 -0.61 5.38
N ILE A 176 13.16 -0.18 4.69
CA ILE A 176 12.17 -1.07 4.08
C ILE A 176 12.78 -2.08 3.09
N PHE A 177 13.91 -1.71 2.46
CA PHE A 177 14.65 -2.57 1.54
C PHE A 177 15.37 -3.74 2.22
N LEU A 178 15.63 -3.67 3.52
CA LEU A 178 16.33 -4.70 4.26
C LEU A 178 15.46 -5.93 4.51
N PHE A 179 14.15 -5.74 4.59
CA PHE A 179 13.20 -6.82 4.81
C PHE A 179 12.82 -7.47 3.48
N ASP A 180 12.86 -8.80 3.44
CA ASP A 180 12.50 -9.54 2.24
C ASP A 180 10.99 -9.57 2.06
N ARG A 181 10.25 -9.72 3.17
CA ARG A 181 8.79 -9.78 3.22
C ARG A 181 8.24 -9.14 4.50
N VAL A 182 6.97 -8.76 4.44
CA VAL A 182 6.17 -8.32 5.58
C VAL A 182 5.07 -9.36 5.81
N ILE A 183 4.85 -9.74 7.07
CA ILE A 183 3.70 -10.55 7.47
C ILE A 183 2.73 -9.63 8.21
N LEU A 184 1.47 -9.63 7.78
CA LEU A 184 0.38 -8.88 8.38
C LEU A 184 -0.39 -9.80 9.34
N ASN A 185 -0.01 -9.76 10.61
CA ASN A 185 -0.69 -10.45 11.70
C ASN A 185 -1.87 -9.63 12.24
N ILE A 186 -2.83 -9.33 11.37
CA ILE A 186 -4.02 -8.53 11.70
C ILE A 186 -5.08 -9.49 12.27
N PRO A 187 -5.71 -9.15 13.41
CA PRO A 187 -6.85 -9.92 13.89
C PRO A 187 -8.00 -9.84 12.88
N TYR A 188 -8.54 -10.98 12.48
CA TYR A 188 -9.74 -11.05 11.65
C TYR A 188 -10.90 -11.56 12.52
N GLU A 189 -12.02 -10.84 12.52
CA GLU A 189 -13.19 -11.15 13.37
C GLU A 189 -14.12 -12.23 12.77
N GLY A 190 -13.75 -12.85 11.65
CA GLY A 190 -14.49 -13.99 11.10
C GLY A 190 -14.19 -15.30 11.81
N ASP A 191 -15.15 -16.23 11.79
CA ASP A 191 -14.99 -17.62 12.26
C ASP A 191 -13.66 -18.21 11.77
N GLU A 192 -13.03 -19.06 12.60
CA GLU A 192 -11.67 -19.67 12.61
C GLU A 192 -10.97 -20.01 11.26
N ILE A 193 -11.64 -19.87 10.12
CA ILE A 193 -11.35 -20.43 8.82
C ILE A 193 -10.17 -19.77 8.08
N CYS A 194 -9.74 -18.54 8.42
CA CYS A 194 -8.64 -17.90 7.69
C CYS A 194 -7.66 -17.14 8.59
N ASN A 195 -6.69 -17.88 9.13
CA ASN A 195 -5.52 -17.26 9.74
C ASN A 195 -4.59 -16.71 8.64
N ILE A 196 -4.82 -15.47 8.22
CA ILE A 196 -4.05 -14.80 7.15
C ILE A 196 -2.55 -14.85 7.45
N ALA A 197 -2.14 -14.57 8.69
CA ALA A 197 -0.74 -14.60 9.08
C ALA A 197 -0.10 -15.99 8.86
N LYS A 198 -0.83 -17.07 9.15
CA LYS A 198 -0.41 -18.45 8.83
C LYS A 198 -0.20 -18.62 7.33
N ILE A 199 -1.20 -18.28 6.51
CA ILE A 199 -1.14 -18.45 5.05
C ILE A 199 0.02 -17.64 4.44
N GLN A 200 0.19 -16.39 4.88
CA GLN A 200 1.30 -15.54 4.46
C GLN A 200 2.65 -16.13 4.85
N THR A 201 2.77 -16.64 6.08
CA THR A 201 4.01 -17.26 6.57
C THR A 201 4.35 -18.50 5.74
N GLU A 202 3.39 -19.40 5.54
CA GLU A 202 3.57 -20.61 4.73
C GLU A 202 3.92 -20.26 3.28
N GLY A 203 3.21 -19.30 2.67
CA GLY A 203 3.47 -18.85 1.31
C GLY A 203 4.88 -18.27 1.14
N VAL A 204 5.35 -17.48 2.11
CA VAL A 204 6.72 -16.96 2.10
C VAL A 204 7.75 -18.07 2.24
N ILE A 205 7.58 -19.00 3.19
CA ILE A 205 8.51 -20.12 3.39
C ILE A 205 8.56 -21.02 2.16
N LYS A 206 7.40 -21.42 1.61
CA LYS A 206 7.31 -22.15 0.34
C LYS A 206 8.01 -21.40 -0.78
N GLY A 207 7.75 -20.10 -0.90
CA GLY A 207 8.36 -19.26 -1.91
C GLY A 207 9.90 -19.24 -1.84
N VAL A 208 10.49 -19.30 -0.65
CA VAL A 208 11.96 -19.41 -0.49
C VAL A 208 12.46 -20.80 -0.86
N ILE A 209 11.78 -21.87 -0.41
CA ILE A 209 12.14 -23.26 -0.72
C ILE A 209 12.02 -23.53 -2.23
N GLU A 210 11.03 -22.94 -2.89
CA GLU A 210 10.82 -23.07 -4.34
C GLU A 210 11.68 -22.10 -5.16
N GLU A 211 12.48 -21.25 -4.51
CA GLU A 211 13.31 -20.20 -5.14
C GLU A 211 12.51 -19.13 -5.91
N ASN A 212 11.20 -19.05 -5.65
CA ASN A 212 10.33 -17.97 -6.11
C ASN A 212 10.68 -16.65 -5.41
N ILE A 213 11.14 -16.70 -4.15
CA ILE A 213 11.62 -15.59 -3.33
C ILE A 213 13.14 -15.68 -3.19
N THR A 214 13.85 -14.66 -3.67
CA THR A 214 15.31 -14.57 -3.59
C THR A 214 15.74 -13.86 -2.30
N LEU A 215 16.57 -14.52 -1.47
CA LEU A 215 17.06 -13.98 -0.18
C LEU A 215 18.19 -12.93 -0.31
N ASN A 216 18.72 -12.76 -1.51
CA ASN A 216 19.65 -11.68 -1.85
C ASN A 216 19.12 -10.98 -3.08
N LYS A 217 18.21 -10.03 -2.85
CA LYS A 217 17.75 -9.15 -3.92
C LYS A 217 18.96 -8.36 -4.40
N LYS A 218 19.50 -8.71 -5.57
CA LYS A 218 20.54 -7.88 -6.21
C LYS A 218 19.88 -6.56 -6.58
N ILE A 219 20.07 -5.56 -5.72
CA ILE A 219 19.54 -4.21 -5.96
C ILE A 219 20.34 -3.63 -7.13
N THR A 220 19.75 -3.72 -8.31
CA THR A 220 20.32 -3.14 -9.53
C THR A 220 19.88 -1.69 -9.63
N LYS A 221 20.86 -0.85 -9.95
CA LYS A 221 20.74 0.61 -10.06
C LYS A 221 20.21 1.03 -11.43
N THR A 222 19.16 0.35 -11.88
CA THR A 222 18.49 0.57 -13.17
C THR A 222 17.03 0.93 -12.95
N PRO A 223 16.40 1.66 -13.89
CA PRO A 223 14.97 1.91 -13.85
C PRO A 223 14.15 0.62 -13.64
N LYS A 224 13.11 0.70 -12.81
CA LYS A 224 12.20 -0.40 -12.50
C LYS A 224 10.77 -0.04 -12.85
N LEU A 225 9.99 -1.07 -13.21
CA LEU A 225 8.54 -1.03 -13.20
C LEU A 225 8.05 -1.37 -11.80
N PHE A 226 7.55 -0.37 -11.07
CA PHE A 226 6.87 -0.56 -9.80
C PHE A 226 5.39 -0.83 -10.04
N ILE A 227 4.93 -2.02 -9.65
CA ILE A 227 3.51 -2.37 -9.67
C ILE A 227 2.95 -2.21 -8.28
N ILE A 228 2.03 -1.27 -8.12
CA ILE A 228 1.40 -0.96 -6.84
C ILE A 228 -0.02 -1.53 -6.83
N SER A 229 -0.28 -2.39 -5.87
CA SER A 229 -1.61 -2.96 -5.62
C SER A 229 -2.02 -2.73 -4.18
N GLY A 230 -3.31 -2.84 -3.92
CA GLY A 230 -3.87 -2.51 -2.61
C GLY A 230 -5.37 -2.58 -2.65
N ASN A 231 -5.98 -2.62 -1.48
CA ASN A 231 -7.41 -2.46 -1.34
C ASN A 231 -7.93 -1.07 -1.76
N ALA A 232 -9.25 -0.92 -1.85
CA ALA A 232 -9.87 0.39 -1.89
C ALA A 232 -9.34 1.24 -0.71
N GLN A 233 -9.10 2.54 -0.96
CA GLN A 233 -8.60 3.47 0.07
C GLN A 233 -7.23 3.11 0.68
N SER A 234 -6.43 2.29 0.02
CA SER A 234 -5.08 1.94 0.47
C SER A 234 -4.01 3.02 0.22
N GLY A 235 -4.42 4.20 -0.24
CA GLY A 235 -3.52 5.30 -0.58
C GLY A 235 -2.77 5.15 -1.91
N LYS A 236 -3.13 4.18 -2.78
CA LYS A 236 -2.55 4.05 -4.14
C LYS A 236 -2.62 5.37 -4.92
N ASP A 237 -3.79 6.02 -4.89
CA ASP A 237 -3.99 7.29 -5.58
C ASP A 237 -3.16 8.42 -4.96
N ASP A 238 -2.91 8.36 -3.66
CA ASP A 238 -2.01 9.29 -2.97
C ASP A 238 -0.56 9.10 -3.44
N ILE A 239 -0.09 7.85 -3.60
CA ILE A 239 1.22 7.55 -4.18
C ILE A 239 1.31 8.07 -5.62
N ILE A 240 0.31 7.83 -6.46
CA ILE A 240 0.31 8.31 -7.85
C ILE A 240 0.31 9.83 -7.93
N ARG A 241 -0.51 10.50 -7.11
CA ARG A 241 -0.52 11.97 -7.03
C ARG A 241 0.82 12.52 -6.53
N ALA A 242 1.43 11.89 -5.54
CA ALA A 242 2.73 12.29 -5.04
C ALA A 242 3.84 12.06 -6.07
N ALA A 243 3.85 10.92 -6.76
CA ALA A 243 4.78 10.64 -7.86
C ALA A 243 4.65 11.67 -9.00
N LYS A 244 3.41 12.05 -9.38
CA LYS A 244 3.16 13.10 -10.37
C LYS A 244 3.61 14.49 -9.91
N LYS A 245 3.54 14.81 -8.62
CA LYS A 245 3.87 16.13 -8.09
C LYS A 245 5.36 16.27 -7.74
N LEU A 246 5.88 15.33 -6.96
CA LEU A 246 7.21 15.34 -6.37
C LEU A 246 8.20 14.47 -7.16
N GLY A 247 7.70 13.39 -7.77
CA GLY A 247 8.51 12.36 -8.42
C GLY A 247 8.80 12.60 -9.89
N LYS A 248 8.41 13.74 -10.51
CA LYS A 248 8.56 13.95 -11.96
C LYS A 248 9.98 13.71 -12.51
N LEU A 249 11.00 13.91 -11.67
CA LEU A 249 12.41 13.67 -12.03
C LEU A 249 12.83 12.21 -11.91
N GLN A 250 12.11 11.39 -11.15
CA GLN A 250 12.48 10.02 -10.79
C GLN A 250 11.53 8.96 -11.36
N THR A 251 10.29 9.35 -11.69
CA THR A 251 9.22 8.42 -12.02
C THR A 251 8.34 8.94 -13.15
N ASP A 252 7.95 8.04 -14.04
CA ASP A 252 6.85 8.20 -14.98
C ASP A 252 5.68 7.29 -14.57
N ILE A 253 4.45 7.67 -14.94
CA ILE A 253 3.26 6.84 -14.71
C ILE A 253 2.95 6.07 -16.00
N LEU A 254 2.70 4.77 -15.85
CA LEU A 254 2.19 3.94 -16.93
C LEU A 254 0.71 4.29 -17.15
N VAL A 255 0.40 4.84 -18.32
CA VAL A 255 -0.96 5.20 -18.71
C VAL A 255 -1.68 3.96 -19.25
N LYS A 256 -2.78 3.58 -18.59
CA LYS A 256 -3.62 2.45 -18.98
C LYS A 256 -4.72 2.92 -19.93
N LEU A 257 -4.98 2.18 -21.00
CA LEU A 257 -6.18 2.32 -21.81
C LEU A 257 -7.39 1.72 -21.05
N THR A 258 -8.59 2.27 -21.24
CA THR A 258 -9.83 1.65 -20.75
C THR A 258 -11.04 1.88 -21.65
N THR A 259 -11.96 0.91 -21.69
CA THR A 259 -13.22 1.01 -22.47
C THR A 259 -14.26 1.94 -21.87
N ARG A 260 -14.12 2.35 -20.60
CA ARG A 260 -15.03 3.30 -19.97
C ARG A 260 -14.80 4.75 -20.44
N TRP A 261 -15.72 5.63 -20.10
CA TRP A 261 -15.53 7.07 -20.23
C TRP A 261 -14.58 7.60 -19.15
N ALA A 262 -13.95 8.75 -19.41
CA ALA A 262 -13.09 9.45 -18.46
C ALA A 262 -13.89 9.91 -17.23
N GLU A 263 -13.31 9.80 -16.05
CA GLU A 263 -13.91 10.27 -14.79
C GLU A 263 -13.13 11.45 -14.21
N ASN A 264 -13.79 12.20 -13.32
CA ASN A 264 -13.12 13.24 -12.54
C ASN A 264 -12.06 12.60 -11.63
N GLY A 265 -10.79 12.93 -11.84
CA GLY A 265 -9.67 12.41 -11.05
C GLY A 265 -8.85 11.30 -11.70
N ASP A 266 -9.15 10.92 -12.96
CA ASP A 266 -8.27 10.00 -13.70
C ASP A 266 -6.85 10.57 -13.87
N ASP A 267 -6.68 11.89 -13.76
CA ASP A 267 -5.40 12.63 -13.64
C ASP A 267 -4.32 12.24 -14.66
N GLY A 268 -4.67 11.64 -15.80
CA GLY A 268 -3.74 11.09 -16.80
C GLY A 268 -3.09 9.75 -16.43
N GLU A 269 -3.59 9.03 -15.42
CA GLU A 269 -3.27 7.61 -15.20
C GLU A 269 -3.94 6.70 -16.24
N ILE A 270 -5.10 7.13 -16.74
CA ILE A 270 -5.95 6.33 -17.60
C ILE A 270 -6.29 7.14 -18.86
N GLU A 271 -6.26 6.47 -20.00
CA GLU A 271 -6.70 6.94 -21.29
C GLU A 271 -7.98 6.22 -21.70
N CYS A 272 -9.08 6.98 -21.73
CA CYS A 272 -10.42 6.44 -21.89
C CYS A 272 -10.86 6.41 -23.36
N LYS A 273 -11.74 5.46 -23.68
CA LYS A 273 -12.43 5.37 -24.98
C LYS A 273 -13.22 6.65 -25.28
N PHE A 274 -13.83 7.23 -24.25
CA PHE A 274 -14.62 8.44 -24.35
C PHE A 274 -14.07 9.52 -23.43
N VAL A 275 -13.83 10.71 -23.96
CA VAL A 275 -13.34 11.88 -23.23
C VAL A 275 -14.42 12.97 -23.18
N PRO A 276 -14.38 13.90 -22.21
CA PRO A 276 -15.37 14.95 -22.13
C PRO A 276 -15.44 15.76 -23.44
N ASN A 277 -16.66 16.09 -23.87
CA ASN A 277 -16.89 16.88 -25.07
C ASN A 277 -16.21 18.24 -24.95
N LYS A 278 -15.28 18.53 -25.86
CA LYS A 278 -14.41 19.72 -25.76
C LYS A 278 -15.19 21.02 -25.85
N ASN A 279 -16.25 21.06 -26.66
CA ASN A 279 -17.08 22.26 -26.81
C ASN A 279 -17.86 22.55 -25.53
N LEU A 280 -18.36 21.50 -24.88
CA LEU A 280 -19.08 21.65 -23.62
C LEU A 280 -18.14 22.02 -22.46
N LEU A 281 -16.94 21.44 -22.38
CA LEU A 281 -15.92 21.86 -21.43
C LEU A 281 -15.56 23.34 -21.61
N LYS A 282 -15.28 23.76 -22.85
CA LYS A 282 -14.95 25.16 -23.17
C LYS A 282 -16.08 26.12 -22.80
N TYR A 283 -17.33 25.71 -23.00
CA TYR A 283 -18.49 26.47 -22.54
C TYR A 283 -18.46 26.69 -21.02
N TYR A 284 -18.23 25.63 -20.23
CA TYR A 284 -18.15 25.77 -18.77
C TYR A 284 -16.92 26.53 -18.29
N GLU A 285 -15.79 26.43 -18.99
CA GLU A 285 -14.60 27.23 -18.72
C GLU A 285 -14.86 28.71 -18.91
N ASN A 286 -15.56 29.10 -19.99
CA ASN A 286 -15.94 30.49 -20.22
C ASN A 286 -16.89 31.01 -19.13
N GLU A 287 -17.87 30.21 -18.72
CA GLU A 287 -18.78 30.54 -17.61
C GLU A 287 -18.02 30.72 -16.29
N TYR A 288 -17.03 29.88 -16.03
CA TYR A 288 -16.14 30.01 -14.87
C TYR A 288 -15.32 31.29 -14.90
N LEU A 289 -14.68 31.60 -16.03
CA LEU A 289 -13.86 32.80 -16.17
C LEU A 289 -14.68 34.08 -16.04
N LYS A 290 -15.91 34.07 -16.56
CA LYS A 290 -16.86 35.18 -16.38
C LYS A 290 -17.19 35.40 -14.91
N GLU A 291 -17.59 34.35 -14.19
CA GLU A 291 -17.91 34.44 -12.75
C GLU A 291 -16.68 34.84 -11.91
N LEU A 292 -15.50 34.36 -12.27
CA LEU A 292 -14.26 34.74 -11.59
C LEU A 292 -13.93 36.23 -11.80
N ASN A 293 -14.10 36.74 -13.02
CA ASN A 293 -13.89 38.16 -13.33
C ASN A 293 -14.91 39.04 -12.60
N ASP A 294 -16.18 38.62 -12.58
CA ASP A 294 -17.24 39.32 -11.84
C ASP A 294 -16.96 39.32 -10.33
N PHE A 295 -16.47 38.20 -9.78
CA PHE A 295 -16.01 38.10 -8.40
C PHE A 295 -14.85 39.06 -8.13
N GLU A 296 -13.81 39.07 -8.97
CA GLU A 296 -12.63 39.91 -8.80
C GLU A 296 -12.95 41.41 -8.91
N LYS A 297 -13.88 41.81 -9.79
CA LYS A 297 -14.39 43.18 -9.87
C LYS A 297 -15.24 43.58 -8.67
N GLY A 298 -16.00 42.64 -8.10
CA GLY A 298 -16.88 42.88 -6.95
C GLY A 298 -16.17 42.86 -5.58
N TYR A 299 -14.98 42.28 -5.49
CA TYR A 299 -14.21 42.10 -4.25
C TYR A 299 -13.13 43.18 -4.06
N SER A 300 -13.52 44.39 -3.65
CA SER A 300 -12.56 45.40 -3.16
C SER A 300 -12.37 45.31 -1.64
N PHE A 301 -11.15 45.60 -1.18
CA PHE A 301 -10.82 45.60 0.24
C PHE A 301 -11.66 46.63 1.01
N GLU A 302 -11.91 47.79 0.40
CA GLU A 302 -12.65 48.93 0.93
C GLU A 302 -14.11 48.56 1.15
N ASN A 303 -14.77 47.95 0.14
CA ASN A 303 -16.14 47.47 0.28
C ASN A 303 -16.26 46.36 1.32
N TYR A 304 -15.27 45.46 1.40
CA TYR A 304 -15.25 44.40 2.40
C TYR A 304 -15.10 44.96 3.81
N LYS A 305 -14.15 45.88 4.00
CA LYS A 305 -13.85 46.52 5.28
C LYS A 305 -15.05 47.33 5.79
N GLU A 306 -15.70 48.08 4.91
CA GLU A 306 -16.89 48.87 5.27
C GLU A 306 -18.06 47.96 5.67
N ARG A 307 -18.40 46.95 4.86
CA ARG A 307 -19.49 46.01 5.15
C ARG A 307 -19.26 45.18 6.41
N ASN A 308 -18.01 44.87 6.74
CA ASN A 308 -17.66 43.99 7.86
C ASN A 308 -17.07 44.74 9.06
N LYS A 309 -17.12 46.08 9.08
CA LYS A 309 -16.46 46.93 10.08
C LYS A 309 -16.70 46.47 11.52
N ASN A 310 -17.96 46.27 11.90
CA ASN A 310 -18.33 45.89 13.26
C ASN A 310 -17.83 44.49 13.65
N ASN A 311 -17.84 43.53 12.71
CA ASN A 311 -17.34 42.17 12.92
C ASN A 311 -15.81 42.17 13.05
N LEU A 312 -15.11 42.87 12.15
CA LEU A 312 -13.66 43.02 12.18
C LEU A 312 -13.19 43.70 13.47
N GLN A 313 -13.86 44.77 13.92
CA GLN A 313 -13.56 45.41 15.20
C GLN A 313 -13.75 44.48 16.40
N SER A 314 -14.83 43.69 16.41
CA SER A 314 -15.08 42.70 17.47
C SER A 314 -14.03 41.58 17.49
N LYS A 315 -13.68 41.01 16.33
CA LYS A 315 -12.63 39.99 16.23
C LYS A 315 -11.26 40.52 16.62
N TYR A 316 -10.92 41.75 16.21
CA TYR A 316 -9.66 42.39 16.56
C TYR A 316 -9.54 42.61 18.08
N LYS A 317 -10.57 43.15 18.73
CA LYS A 317 -10.59 43.32 20.20
C LYS A 317 -10.38 42.01 20.96
N LYS A 318 -10.82 40.87 20.42
CA LYS A 318 -10.61 39.54 21.01
C LYS A 318 -9.20 38.99 20.84
N GLN A 319 -8.40 39.55 19.92
CA GLN A 319 -7.04 39.09 19.60
C GLN A 319 -5.97 40.11 19.99
N GLN A 320 -6.33 41.15 20.76
CA GLN A 320 -5.50 42.33 21.00
C GLN A 320 -4.14 42.05 21.63
N ASP A 321 -3.95 40.88 22.26
CA ASP A 321 -2.68 40.47 22.85
C ASP A 321 -1.63 39.94 21.83
N LYS A 322 -1.96 39.82 20.53
CA LYS A 322 -1.10 39.10 19.56
C LYS A 322 -0.85 39.74 18.19
N HIS A 323 -1.39 40.93 17.87
CA HIS A 323 -1.19 41.52 16.53
C HIS A 323 -0.96 43.04 16.50
N GLU A 324 -0.02 43.44 15.62
CA GLU A 324 0.20 44.80 15.13
C GLU A 324 -1.01 45.32 14.32
N ASN A 325 -1.19 46.66 14.34
CA ASN A 325 -2.09 47.51 13.54
C ASN A 325 -3.39 46.86 12.98
N TYR A 326 -4.55 47.36 13.43
CA TYR A 326 -5.90 46.98 12.94
C TYR A 326 -6.03 46.90 11.41
N GLU A 327 -5.32 47.75 10.66
CA GLU A 327 -5.32 47.74 9.20
C GLU A 327 -4.73 46.45 8.62
N VAL A 328 -3.61 46.00 9.18
CA VAL A 328 -2.92 44.77 8.76
C VAL A 328 -3.80 43.56 9.06
N PHE A 329 -4.40 43.52 10.25
CA PHE A 329 -5.38 42.49 10.62
C PHE A 329 -6.54 42.43 9.61
N CYS A 330 -7.13 43.59 9.27
CA CYS A 330 -8.22 43.64 8.29
C CYS A 330 -7.80 43.10 6.91
N LYS A 331 -6.60 43.45 6.44
CA LYS A 331 -6.07 42.95 5.15
C LYS A 331 -5.87 41.44 5.15
N VAL A 332 -5.31 40.88 6.22
CA VAL A 332 -5.13 39.42 6.36
C VAL A 332 -6.48 38.69 6.34
N ILE A 333 -7.45 39.15 7.14
CA ILE A 333 -8.79 38.54 7.18
C ILE A 333 -9.51 38.68 5.83
N PHE A 334 -9.33 39.82 5.14
CA PHE A 334 -9.84 40.03 3.79
C PHE A 334 -9.26 39.00 2.81
N GLU A 335 -7.93 38.85 2.75
CA GLU A 335 -7.29 37.90 1.83
C GLU A 335 -7.71 36.46 2.13
N ILE A 336 -7.77 36.06 3.40
CA ILE A 336 -8.29 34.73 3.80
C ILE A 336 -9.74 34.54 3.32
N THR A 337 -10.60 35.54 3.51
CA THR A 337 -12.01 35.46 3.10
C THR A 337 -12.17 35.47 1.58
N LYS A 338 -11.40 36.29 0.88
CA LYS A 338 -11.34 36.35 -0.58
C LYS A 338 -10.91 35.01 -1.16
N LEU A 339 -9.84 34.41 -0.64
CA LEU A 339 -9.39 33.07 -1.03
C LEU A 339 -10.46 32.00 -0.72
N SER A 340 -11.07 32.04 0.47
CA SER A 340 -12.14 31.12 0.84
C SER A 340 -13.35 31.18 -0.10
N ASN A 341 -13.76 32.39 -0.51
CA ASN A 341 -14.89 32.56 -1.43
C ASN A 341 -14.49 32.27 -2.89
N LYS A 342 -13.27 32.62 -3.31
CA LYS A 342 -12.73 32.21 -4.63
C LYS A 342 -12.73 30.69 -4.78
N ASN A 343 -12.39 29.95 -3.72
CA ASN A 343 -12.43 28.48 -3.69
C ASN A 343 -13.85 27.88 -3.78
N LYS A 344 -14.90 28.68 -3.59
CA LYS A 344 -16.29 28.23 -3.81
C LYS A 344 -16.70 28.29 -5.27
N ILE A 345 -16.03 29.12 -6.08
CA ILE A 345 -16.32 29.25 -7.52
C ILE A 345 -15.85 27.98 -8.21
N LYS A 346 -16.81 27.24 -8.76
CA LYS A 346 -16.55 25.97 -9.44
C LYS A 346 -15.88 26.18 -10.78
N THR A 347 -14.75 25.52 -10.99
CA THR A 347 -14.02 25.48 -12.27
C THR A 347 -14.90 24.95 -13.40
N GLY A 348 -14.54 25.22 -14.66
CA GLY A 348 -15.28 24.69 -15.81
C GLY A 348 -15.39 23.16 -15.78
N HIS A 349 -14.31 22.50 -15.37
CA HIS A 349 -14.28 21.04 -15.17
C HIS A 349 -15.25 20.59 -14.07
N GLU A 350 -15.26 21.23 -12.89
CA GLU A 350 -16.21 20.89 -11.82
C GLU A 350 -17.67 21.10 -12.27
N ARG A 351 -17.96 22.18 -13.01
CA ARG A 351 -19.30 22.46 -13.55
C ARG A 351 -19.76 21.39 -14.52
N PHE A 352 -18.89 20.95 -15.43
CA PHE A 352 -19.17 19.84 -16.35
C PHE A 352 -19.63 18.61 -15.57
N TRP A 353 -18.89 18.21 -14.54
CA TRP A 353 -19.24 17.05 -13.72
C TRP A 353 -20.51 17.25 -12.89
N ILE A 354 -20.77 18.46 -12.40
CA ILE A 354 -22.01 18.78 -11.69
C ILE A 354 -23.22 18.69 -12.64
N ASP A 355 -23.12 19.23 -13.86
CA ASP A 355 -24.21 19.18 -14.84
C ASP A 355 -24.46 17.75 -15.32
N LEU A 356 -23.40 16.99 -15.61
CA LEU A 356 -23.51 15.57 -15.92
C LEU A 356 -24.28 14.85 -14.81
N LYS A 357 -23.87 15.02 -13.54
CA LYS A 357 -24.56 14.41 -12.40
C LYS A 357 -26.03 14.83 -12.29
N LYS A 358 -26.34 16.09 -12.55
CA LYS A 358 -27.72 16.61 -12.52
C LYS A 358 -28.59 15.96 -13.61
N ASN A 359 -28.06 15.81 -14.82
CA ASN A 359 -28.80 15.33 -15.98
C ASN A 359 -28.94 13.81 -16.04
N ILE A 360 -27.98 13.07 -15.49
CA ILE A 360 -28.15 11.63 -15.28
C ILE A 360 -29.24 11.38 -14.21
N GLY A 361 -29.56 12.38 -13.38
CA GLY A 361 -30.56 12.30 -12.32
C GLY A 361 -29.98 11.68 -11.06
N LYS A 362 -30.23 12.29 -9.89
CA LYS A 362 -29.67 11.84 -8.59
C LYS A 362 -29.93 10.36 -8.26
N ASN A 363 -30.91 9.72 -8.92
CA ASN A 363 -31.33 8.33 -8.70
C ASN A 363 -30.90 7.35 -9.81
N GLN A 364 -30.20 7.80 -10.85
CA GLN A 364 -29.85 6.97 -12.02
C GLN A 364 -28.36 7.02 -12.38
N ILE A 365 -27.56 7.83 -11.69
CA ILE A 365 -26.11 7.71 -11.79
C ILE A 365 -25.71 6.42 -11.07
N PRO A 366 -24.94 5.51 -11.70
CA PRO A 366 -23.95 4.78 -10.94
C PRO A 366 -22.96 5.82 -10.45
N ILE A 367 -23.29 6.49 -9.34
CA ILE A 367 -22.26 6.96 -8.44
C ILE A 367 -21.46 5.67 -8.14
N LYS A 368 -20.13 5.75 -8.15
CA LYS A 368 -19.21 4.64 -7.82
C LYS A 368 -19.67 3.77 -6.64
N ASP A 369 -20.58 4.27 -5.83
CA ASP A 369 -20.84 3.85 -4.47
C ASP A 369 -22.28 3.36 -4.21
N ASN A 370 -23.13 3.03 -5.21
CA ASN A 370 -24.40 2.32 -4.93
C ASN A 370 -24.69 1.19 -5.94
N PRO A 371 -24.47 -0.09 -5.58
CA PRO A 371 -24.71 -1.24 -6.45
C PRO A 371 -26.20 -1.61 -6.52
N ILE A 372 -27.10 -0.62 -6.70
CA ILE A 372 -28.42 -0.92 -7.26
C ILE A 372 -28.22 -1.06 -8.77
N LYS A 373 -28.00 -2.32 -9.16
CA LYS A 373 -27.91 -2.92 -10.49
C LYS A 373 -29.11 -2.63 -11.40
N LYS A 374 -29.52 -1.37 -11.56
CA LYS A 374 -30.30 -0.97 -12.72
C LYS A 374 -29.35 -0.24 -13.63
N GLU A 375 -28.79 -1.01 -14.57
CA GLU A 375 -28.13 -0.45 -15.74
C GLU A 375 -29.01 0.68 -16.27
N LEU A 376 -28.42 1.86 -16.51
CA LEU A 376 -29.15 2.92 -17.19
C LEU A 376 -29.73 2.31 -18.47
N PRO A 377 -31.00 2.59 -18.81
CA PRO A 377 -31.54 2.18 -20.09
C PRO A 377 -30.57 2.59 -21.19
N LYS A 378 -30.30 1.67 -22.13
CA LYS A 378 -29.30 1.85 -23.19
C LYS A 378 -29.49 3.18 -23.93
N GLU A 379 -30.73 3.62 -24.14
CA GLU A 379 -31.03 4.91 -24.78
C GLU A 379 -30.59 6.11 -23.94
N VAL A 380 -30.78 6.07 -22.62
CA VAL A 380 -30.35 7.15 -21.70
C VAL A 380 -28.83 7.25 -21.70
N TYR A 381 -28.15 6.10 -21.63
CA TYR A 381 -26.69 6.06 -21.74
C TYR A 381 -26.18 6.67 -23.05
N GLN A 382 -26.73 6.23 -24.18
CA GLN A 382 -26.34 6.77 -25.49
C GLN A 382 -26.55 8.29 -25.53
N LYS A 383 -27.70 8.79 -25.04
CA LYS A 383 -27.95 10.24 -24.94
C LYS A 383 -26.89 10.97 -24.11
N ILE A 384 -26.49 10.41 -22.97
CA ILE A 384 -25.43 10.97 -22.12
C ILE A 384 -24.10 10.96 -22.88
N LEU A 385 -23.74 9.82 -23.47
CA LEU A 385 -22.49 9.63 -24.19
C LEU A 385 -22.37 10.64 -25.33
N PHE A 386 -23.39 10.76 -26.18
CA PHE A 386 -23.41 11.71 -27.30
C PHE A 386 -23.42 13.17 -26.86
N LYS A 387 -24.05 13.49 -25.72
CA LYS A 387 -24.13 14.88 -25.24
C LYS A 387 -22.84 15.33 -24.53
N TYR A 388 -22.30 14.50 -23.65
CA TYR A 388 -21.23 14.90 -22.73
C TYR A 388 -19.86 14.40 -23.11
N PHE A 389 -19.75 13.41 -24.00
CA PHE A 389 -18.49 12.80 -24.35
C PHE A 389 -18.28 12.75 -25.86
N GLU A 390 -17.03 12.59 -26.26
CA GLU A 390 -16.61 12.34 -27.64
C GLU A 390 -15.64 11.15 -27.65
N SER A 391 -15.55 10.43 -28.77
CA SER A 391 -14.58 9.35 -28.93
C SER A 391 -13.15 9.91 -28.87
N ASN A 392 -12.29 9.26 -28.11
CA ASN A 392 -10.88 9.63 -28.05
C ASN A 392 -10.15 9.11 -29.30
N PRO A 393 -9.62 9.98 -30.18
CA PRO A 393 -8.96 9.55 -31.41
C PRO A 393 -7.63 8.81 -31.18
N LYS A 394 -7.08 8.88 -29.96
CA LYS A 394 -5.85 8.17 -29.57
C LYS A 394 -6.12 6.81 -28.94
N TYR A 395 -7.39 6.48 -28.69
CA TYR A 395 -7.77 5.24 -28.04
C TYR A 395 -7.62 4.05 -28.99
N ILE A 396 -7.03 2.97 -28.47
CA ILE A 396 -6.93 1.68 -29.15
C ILE A 396 -8.06 0.79 -28.65
N ASP A 397 -8.82 0.16 -29.56
CA ASP A 397 -10.04 -0.57 -29.19
C ASP A 397 -9.76 -1.89 -28.46
N LEU A 398 -9.65 -1.81 -27.14
CA LEU A 398 -9.44 -2.96 -26.28
C LEU A 398 -10.51 -4.06 -26.43
N GLU A 399 -11.74 -3.72 -26.82
CA GLU A 399 -12.78 -4.73 -27.05
C GLU A 399 -12.47 -5.57 -28.30
N GLU A 400 -11.90 -4.95 -29.33
CA GLU A 400 -11.46 -5.65 -30.53
C GLU A 400 -10.30 -6.59 -30.21
N ILE A 401 -9.30 -6.11 -29.46
CA ILE A 401 -8.16 -6.93 -28.99
C ILE A 401 -8.66 -8.14 -28.19
N ALA A 402 -9.59 -7.91 -27.26
CA ALA A 402 -10.19 -8.97 -26.45
C ALA A 402 -10.91 -10.02 -27.30
N LYS A 403 -11.71 -9.58 -28.27
CA LYS A 403 -12.47 -10.46 -29.18
C LYS A 403 -11.57 -11.30 -30.07
N GLN A 404 -10.55 -10.69 -30.69
CA GLN A 404 -9.60 -11.37 -31.57
C GLN A 404 -8.84 -12.48 -30.87
N ASN A 405 -8.64 -12.37 -29.55
CA ASN A 405 -7.81 -13.27 -28.78
C ASN A 405 -8.58 -14.11 -27.75
N MET A 406 -9.91 -14.11 -27.79
CA MET A 406 -10.74 -14.69 -26.73
C MET A 406 -10.47 -16.19 -26.48
N GLU A 407 -10.10 -16.96 -27.52
CA GLU A 407 -9.73 -18.37 -27.35
C GLU A 407 -8.34 -18.58 -26.73
N LEU A 408 -7.34 -17.81 -27.16
CA LEU A 408 -6.00 -17.79 -26.57
C LEU A 408 -6.06 -17.38 -25.10
N TYR A 409 -6.88 -16.37 -24.82
CA TYR A 409 -7.14 -15.84 -23.50
C TYR A 409 -7.72 -16.89 -22.55
N LYS A 410 -8.73 -17.65 -23.00
CA LYS A 410 -9.31 -18.75 -22.21
C LYS A 410 -8.28 -19.86 -21.92
N LYS A 411 -7.47 -20.23 -22.91
CA LYS A 411 -6.41 -21.26 -22.74
C LYS A 411 -5.33 -20.84 -21.75
N GLU A 412 -4.93 -19.57 -21.75
CA GLU A 412 -3.93 -19.06 -20.81
C GLU A 412 -4.47 -19.00 -19.37
N ILE A 413 -5.76 -18.68 -19.19
CA ILE A 413 -6.43 -18.69 -17.88
C ILE A 413 -6.49 -20.11 -17.30
N GLU A 414 -6.84 -21.11 -18.12
CA GLU A 414 -6.94 -22.51 -17.68
C GLU A 414 -5.60 -23.09 -17.16
N LYS A 415 -4.46 -22.63 -17.68
CA LYS A 415 -3.13 -23.04 -17.18
C LYS A 415 -2.82 -22.48 -15.80
N ILE A 416 -3.34 -21.30 -15.46
CA ILE A 416 -3.07 -20.61 -14.20
C ILE A 416 -3.94 -21.17 -13.07
N ASP A 417 -5.20 -21.50 -13.36
CA ASP A 417 -6.24 -21.89 -12.40
C ASP A 417 -5.95 -23.25 -11.70
N GLN A 418 -5.11 -24.11 -12.30
CA GLN A 418 -4.80 -25.42 -11.71
C GLN A 418 -3.99 -25.36 -10.39
N ARG A 419 -3.29 -24.25 -10.12
CA ARG A 419 -2.46 -24.10 -8.90
C ARG A 419 -3.17 -23.39 -7.76
N ILE A 420 -4.23 -22.64 -8.06
CA ILE A 420 -4.92 -21.79 -7.11
C ILE A 420 -6.39 -22.04 -7.33
N LYS A 421 -7.09 -22.72 -6.40
CA LYS A 421 -8.55 -22.93 -6.45
C LYS A 421 -9.34 -21.61 -6.28
N VAL A 422 -8.94 -20.55 -6.96
CA VAL A 422 -9.58 -19.24 -6.95
C VAL A 422 -10.52 -19.21 -8.14
N LYS A 423 -11.83 -19.16 -7.86
CA LYS A 423 -12.91 -18.98 -8.84
C LYS A 423 -12.46 -18.05 -9.98
N LYS A 424 -12.64 -18.47 -11.25
CA LYS A 424 -12.91 -17.75 -12.54
C LYS A 424 -12.70 -16.22 -12.69
N GLU A 425 -11.97 -15.55 -11.81
CA GLU A 425 -12.10 -14.10 -11.56
C GLU A 425 -10.96 -13.26 -12.12
N ASN A 426 -9.99 -13.85 -12.83
CA ASN A 426 -8.83 -13.10 -13.30
C ASN A 426 -8.61 -13.28 -14.80
N ASN A 427 -9.53 -12.70 -15.56
CA ASN A 427 -9.36 -12.47 -16.99
C ASN A 427 -8.24 -11.44 -17.18
N SER A 428 -6.99 -11.91 -17.38
CA SER A 428 -5.84 -11.05 -17.72
C SER A 428 -4.82 -11.83 -18.56
N GLY A 429 -4.19 -11.20 -19.55
CA GLY A 429 -3.19 -11.83 -20.41
C GLY A 429 -2.37 -10.84 -21.24
N CYS A 430 -1.34 -11.35 -21.91
CA CYS A 430 -0.57 -10.62 -22.92
C CYS A 430 -1.02 -11.07 -24.32
N LEU A 431 -1.47 -10.12 -25.14
CA LEU A 431 -2.11 -10.35 -26.43
C LEU A 431 -1.37 -9.59 -27.54
N GLN A 432 -1.43 -10.08 -28.77
CA GLN A 432 -0.88 -9.39 -29.94
C GLN A 432 -1.98 -8.58 -30.63
N HIS A 433 -1.68 -7.34 -30.99
CA HIS A 433 -2.54 -6.50 -31.83
C HIS A 433 -1.67 -5.65 -32.74
N GLU A 434 -1.88 -5.74 -34.06
CA GLU A 434 -1.05 -5.07 -35.07
C GLU A 434 0.46 -5.33 -34.92
N GLY A 435 0.83 -6.55 -34.52
CA GLY A 435 2.22 -6.97 -34.29
C GLY A 435 2.85 -6.43 -33.00
N LYS A 436 2.06 -5.81 -32.12
CA LYS A 436 2.52 -5.25 -30.85
C LYS A 436 1.93 -6.02 -29.66
N PRO A 437 2.73 -6.25 -28.60
CA PRO A 437 2.26 -6.89 -27.38
C PRO A 437 1.50 -5.91 -26.48
N PHE A 438 0.30 -6.32 -26.07
CA PHE A 438 -0.57 -5.61 -25.13
C PHE A 438 -0.83 -6.45 -23.90
N VAL A 439 -0.66 -5.87 -22.71
CA VAL A 439 -1.31 -6.45 -21.52
C VAL A 439 -2.76 -6.01 -21.51
N LEU A 440 -3.67 -6.96 -21.35
CA LEU A 440 -5.10 -6.72 -21.25
C LEU A 440 -5.66 -7.44 -20.02
N TYR A 441 -6.50 -6.76 -19.24
CA TYR A 441 -7.28 -7.37 -18.19
C TYR A 441 -8.71 -6.85 -18.14
N GLU A 442 -9.62 -7.74 -17.77
CA GLU A 442 -11.03 -7.47 -17.58
C GLU A 442 -11.28 -7.14 -16.11
N ASN A 443 -12.01 -6.06 -15.86
CA ASN A 443 -12.55 -5.78 -14.55
C ASN A 443 -13.89 -6.54 -14.40
N ASN A 444 -14.13 -7.11 -13.22
CA ASN A 444 -15.39 -7.79 -12.88
C ASN A 444 -16.61 -6.85 -12.98
N GLU A 445 -16.38 -5.55 -12.93
CA GLU A 445 -17.39 -4.55 -13.23
C GLU A 445 -17.82 -4.59 -14.70
N LYS A 446 -19.15 -4.64 -14.90
CA LYS A 446 -19.75 -4.53 -16.23
C LYS A 446 -20.26 -3.13 -16.46
N LEU A 447 -19.96 -2.60 -17.64
CA LEU A 447 -20.53 -1.37 -18.16
C LEU A 447 -21.61 -1.73 -19.20
N TYR A 448 -22.88 -1.69 -18.77
CA TYR A 448 -24.05 -2.07 -19.59
C TYR A 448 -24.03 -3.52 -20.08
N GLY A 449 -23.83 -4.45 -19.15
CA GLY A 449 -23.71 -5.87 -19.47
C GLY A 449 -22.40 -6.27 -20.18
N ASN A 450 -21.62 -5.29 -20.67
CA ASN A 450 -20.34 -5.53 -21.32
C ASN A 450 -19.20 -5.50 -20.30
N PRO A 451 -18.20 -6.37 -20.46
CA PRO A 451 -16.99 -6.29 -19.67
C PRO A 451 -16.26 -4.95 -19.81
N MET A 452 -15.72 -4.43 -18.72
CA MET A 452 -14.77 -3.33 -18.76
C MET A 452 -13.36 -3.85 -18.94
N TYR A 453 -12.67 -3.36 -19.98
CA TYR A 453 -11.28 -3.73 -20.23
C TYR A 453 -10.34 -2.61 -19.85
N TYR A 454 -9.16 -3.02 -19.40
CA TYR A 454 -8.01 -2.16 -19.16
C TYR A 454 -6.79 -2.79 -19.82
N GLY A 455 -5.89 -1.97 -20.35
CA GLY A 455 -4.68 -2.51 -20.98
C GLY A 455 -3.64 -1.47 -21.32
N TYR A 456 -2.50 -1.92 -21.83
CA TYR A 456 -1.43 -1.05 -22.29
C TYR A 456 -0.47 -1.79 -23.22
N GLU A 457 0.13 -1.05 -24.15
CA GLU A 457 1.19 -1.54 -25.04
C GLU A 457 2.50 -1.71 -24.25
N ILE A 458 3.08 -2.92 -24.28
CA ILE A 458 4.27 -3.27 -23.48
C ILE A 458 5.53 -2.57 -24.02
N ASP A 459 5.76 -2.63 -25.33
CA ASP A 459 7.01 -2.17 -25.97
C ASP A 459 7.31 -0.70 -25.65
N LYS A 460 6.26 0.14 -25.65
CA LYS A 460 6.30 1.54 -25.27
C LYS A 460 6.96 1.79 -23.92
N TYR A 461 6.79 0.88 -22.96
CA TYR A 461 7.34 1.03 -21.60
C TYR A 461 8.65 0.26 -21.40
N ILE A 462 8.88 -0.84 -22.13
CA ILE A 462 10.20 -1.50 -22.16
C ILE A 462 11.25 -0.52 -22.69
N GLU A 463 10.96 0.16 -23.81
CA GLU A 463 11.89 1.15 -24.38
C GLU A 463 12.20 2.26 -23.38
N LYS A 464 11.18 2.76 -22.66
CA LYS A 464 11.35 3.76 -21.61
C LYS A 464 12.21 3.28 -20.44
N LEU A 465 12.09 2.03 -20.00
CA LEU A 465 12.95 1.49 -18.94
C LEU A 465 14.40 1.31 -19.40
N ARG A 466 14.61 0.88 -20.65
CA ARG A 466 15.94 0.66 -21.22
C ARG A 466 16.68 1.96 -21.51
N ASN A 467 15.99 2.95 -22.07
CA ASN A 467 16.58 4.21 -22.52
C ASN A 467 16.44 5.33 -21.48
N GLY A 468 15.55 5.19 -20.51
CA GLY A 468 15.25 6.20 -19.51
C GLY A 468 16.14 6.14 -18.27
N ASN A 469 16.00 7.17 -17.44
CA ASN A 469 16.58 7.25 -16.10
C ASN A 469 15.51 7.29 -15.01
N LYS A 470 14.25 7.00 -15.36
CA LYS A 470 13.11 7.08 -14.46
C LYS A 470 12.45 5.72 -14.29
N HIS A 471 12.04 5.43 -13.07
CA HIS A 471 11.15 4.33 -12.78
C HIS A 471 9.78 4.54 -13.45
N ILE A 472 9.05 3.46 -13.65
CA ILE A 472 7.67 3.50 -14.17
C ILE A 472 6.76 2.95 -13.08
N ILE A 473 5.64 3.62 -12.81
CA ILE A 473 4.66 3.17 -11.84
C ILE A 473 3.40 2.69 -12.55
N LEU A 474 2.96 1.48 -12.23
CA LEU A 474 1.69 0.88 -12.65
C LEU A 474 0.83 0.58 -11.42
N THR A 475 -0.37 1.14 -11.36
CA THR A 475 -1.40 0.69 -10.41
C THR A 475 -2.19 -0.46 -11.01
N ALA A 476 -2.20 -1.60 -10.33
CA ALA A 476 -2.94 -2.79 -10.75
C ALA A 476 -3.74 -3.37 -9.59
N SER A 477 -4.96 -3.83 -9.86
CA SER A 477 -5.84 -4.46 -8.87
C SER A 477 -5.94 -5.99 -9.03
N LEU A 478 -5.17 -6.58 -9.95
CA LEU A 478 -5.22 -8.02 -10.19
C LEU A 478 -3.86 -8.65 -9.94
N PRO A 479 -3.72 -9.61 -9.01
CA PRO A 479 -2.44 -10.27 -8.72
C PRO A 479 -1.78 -10.90 -9.96
N ASN A 480 -2.57 -11.39 -10.92
CA ASN A 480 -2.04 -11.96 -12.16
C ASN A 480 -1.20 -10.97 -12.99
N MET A 481 -1.43 -9.66 -12.83
CA MET A 481 -0.62 -8.63 -13.49
C MET A 481 0.84 -8.70 -13.09
N PHE A 482 1.17 -9.18 -11.88
CA PHE A 482 2.54 -9.29 -11.41
C PHE A 482 3.31 -10.31 -12.23
N ARG A 483 2.70 -11.47 -12.46
CA ARG A 483 3.29 -12.54 -13.26
C ARG A 483 3.45 -12.09 -14.71
N ILE A 484 2.39 -11.54 -15.31
CA ILE A 484 2.42 -11.06 -16.70
C ILE A 484 3.52 -10.00 -16.87
N CYS A 485 3.64 -9.06 -15.95
CA CYS A 485 4.70 -8.05 -16.04
C CYS A 485 6.09 -8.67 -15.84
N LYS A 486 6.29 -9.55 -14.85
CA LYS A 486 7.58 -10.21 -14.62
C LYS A 486 8.05 -11.03 -15.83
N GLU A 487 7.13 -11.63 -16.57
CA GLU A 487 7.40 -12.39 -17.80
C GLU A 487 7.76 -11.47 -18.99
N ASN A 488 7.15 -10.28 -19.07
CA ASN A 488 7.32 -9.39 -20.23
C ASN A 488 8.38 -8.29 -20.04
N PHE A 489 8.69 -7.88 -18.79
CA PHE A 489 9.61 -6.78 -18.49
C PHE A 489 10.95 -7.22 -17.89
N GLU A 490 11.25 -8.53 -17.89
CA GLU A 490 12.35 -9.16 -17.13
C GLU A 490 12.09 -9.11 -15.61
N LYS A 491 12.18 -10.26 -14.92
CA LYS A 491 11.73 -10.43 -13.52
C LYS A 491 12.41 -9.43 -12.58
N GLU A 492 13.69 -9.15 -12.80
CA GLU A 492 14.54 -8.26 -12.02
C GLU A 492 14.23 -6.76 -12.22
N ASN A 493 13.49 -6.40 -13.26
CA ASN A 493 13.08 -5.01 -13.52
C ASN A 493 11.69 -4.70 -13.00
N VAL A 494 10.96 -5.70 -12.48
CA VAL A 494 9.62 -5.51 -11.94
C VAL A 494 9.65 -5.64 -10.42
N ILE A 495 9.21 -4.59 -9.74
CA ILE A 495 9.07 -4.55 -8.29
C ILE A 495 7.58 -4.49 -7.94
N THR A 496 7.09 -5.47 -7.18
CA THR A 496 5.69 -5.47 -6.73
C THR A 496 5.58 -4.93 -5.30
N ALA A 497 4.67 -3.98 -5.09
CA ALA A 497 4.41 -3.37 -3.79
C ALA A 497 2.92 -3.46 -3.44
N TYR A 498 2.62 -4.03 -2.26
CA TYR A 498 1.27 -4.05 -1.71
C TYR A 498 1.08 -2.90 -0.72
N THR A 499 0.17 -1.98 -0.99
CA THR A 499 -0.26 -0.98 -0.02
C THR A 499 -1.35 -1.58 0.87
N TYR A 500 -1.05 -1.78 2.15
CA TYR A 500 -2.00 -2.22 3.15
C TYR A 500 -2.59 -1.01 3.88
N SER A 501 -3.91 -0.91 3.93
CA SER A 501 -4.63 0.09 4.71
C SER A 501 -5.12 -0.50 6.03
N GLN A 502 -4.86 0.19 7.15
CA GLN A 502 -5.39 -0.22 8.46
C GLN A 502 -6.81 0.30 8.73
N ILE A 503 -7.53 0.74 7.70
CA ILE A 503 -8.89 1.27 7.85
C ILE A 503 -9.76 0.18 8.47
N SER A 504 -10.31 0.44 9.65
CA SER A 504 -11.25 -0.46 10.32
C SER A 504 -12.51 -0.65 9.45
N GLN A 505 -13.25 -1.74 9.65
CA GLN A 505 -14.52 -1.94 8.95
C GLN A 505 -15.48 -0.75 9.15
N GLU A 506 -15.49 -0.15 10.35
CA GLU A 506 -16.28 1.04 10.64
C GLU A 506 -15.79 2.29 9.91
N GLU A 507 -14.49 2.55 9.89
CA GLU A 507 -13.93 3.69 9.15
C GLU A 507 -14.14 3.53 7.66
N HIS A 508 -13.95 2.31 7.14
CA HIS A 508 -14.27 1.95 5.76
C HIS A 508 -15.75 2.25 5.52
N ALA A 509 -16.63 1.88 6.46
CA ALA A 509 -18.05 2.19 6.37
C ALA A 509 -18.37 3.69 6.46
N LYS A 510 -17.60 4.49 7.22
CA LYS A 510 -17.77 5.95 7.31
C LYS A 510 -17.27 6.68 6.06
N HIS A 511 -16.18 6.21 5.47
CA HIS A 511 -15.54 6.82 4.31
C HIS A 511 -16.11 6.33 2.97
N SER A 512 -16.75 5.16 2.97
CA SER A 512 -17.62 4.72 1.87
C SER A 512 -18.94 5.49 1.95
N ASP A 513 -18.91 6.68 1.36
CA ASP A 513 -20.10 7.46 1.06
C ASP A 513 -21.06 6.62 0.19
N LYS A 514 -21.99 5.89 0.82
CA LYS A 514 -23.27 5.39 0.25
C LYS A 514 -23.41 3.95 -0.28
N VAL A 515 -22.57 3.00 0.15
CA VAL A 515 -22.79 1.58 -0.19
C VAL A 515 -23.76 0.89 0.81
N THR A 516 -24.54 -0.12 0.39
CA THR A 516 -25.32 -0.95 1.33
C THR A 516 -24.38 -1.80 2.21
N GLY A 517 -24.76 -2.14 3.45
CA GLY A 517 -23.88 -2.88 4.38
C GLY A 517 -23.27 -4.16 3.79
N ALA A 518 -24.01 -4.88 2.95
CA ALA A 518 -23.56 -6.12 2.30
C ALA A 518 -22.54 -5.93 1.15
N ALA A 519 -22.46 -4.75 0.55
CA ALA A 519 -21.41 -4.45 -0.43
C ALA A 519 -20.16 -3.89 0.26
N LYS A 520 -20.31 -3.18 1.38
CA LYS A 520 -19.19 -2.78 2.27
C LYS A 520 -18.45 -3.99 2.85
N LEU A 521 -19.18 -5.03 3.25
CA LEU A 521 -18.61 -6.30 3.72
C LEU A 521 -17.84 -7.03 2.60
N ARG A 522 -18.38 -7.08 1.38
CA ARG A 522 -17.69 -7.70 0.23
C ARG A 522 -16.42 -6.97 -0.17
N GLU A 523 -16.45 -5.64 -0.19
CA GLU A 523 -15.24 -4.84 -0.43
C GLU A 523 -14.19 -5.06 0.66
N TYR A 524 -14.62 -5.29 1.91
CA TYR A 524 -13.73 -5.65 3.02
C TYR A 524 -13.12 -7.05 2.84
N ASP A 525 -13.89 -8.05 2.39
CA ASP A 525 -13.36 -9.38 2.05
C ASP A 525 -12.31 -9.31 0.91
N ASP A 526 -12.50 -8.41 -0.06
CA ASP A 526 -11.52 -8.13 -1.11
C ASP A 526 -10.22 -7.51 -0.57
N ILE A 527 -10.24 -6.84 0.59
CA ILE A 527 -9.01 -6.38 1.27
C ILE A 527 -8.15 -7.59 1.67
N LEU A 528 -8.81 -8.62 2.22
CA LEU A 528 -8.14 -9.83 2.66
C LEU A 528 -7.60 -10.62 1.47
N ARG A 529 -8.27 -10.53 0.31
CA ARG A 529 -7.83 -11.17 -0.94
C ARG A 529 -6.36 -10.89 -1.23
N TYR A 530 -5.94 -9.63 -1.19
CA TYR A 530 -4.53 -9.28 -1.44
C TYR A 530 -3.61 -9.67 -0.29
N ALA A 531 -4.12 -9.67 0.94
CA ALA A 531 -3.34 -10.12 2.09
C ALA A 531 -2.94 -11.60 1.93
N TYR A 532 -3.77 -12.46 1.33
CA TYR A 532 -3.37 -13.85 1.02
C TYR A 532 -2.20 -13.92 0.03
N HIS A 533 -2.09 -12.94 -0.86
CA HIS A 533 -1.05 -12.85 -1.87
C HIS A 533 0.20 -12.09 -1.39
N ILE A 534 0.34 -11.76 -0.10
CA ILE A 534 1.47 -10.92 0.34
C ILE A 534 2.84 -11.52 0.00
N ALA A 535 2.94 -12.85 -0.06
CA ALA A 535 4.16 -13.55 -0.42
C ALA A 535 4.62 -13.25 -1.86
N ASP A 536 3.66 -12.93 -2.75
CA ASP A 536 3.87 -12.58 -4.15
C ASP A 536 4.40 -11.14 -4.33
N PHE A 537 4.30 -10.32 -3.28
CA PHE A 537 4.80 -8.95 -3.28
C PHE A 537 6.25 -8.86 -2.82
N ASP A 538 7.04 -8.06 -3.51
CA ASP A 538 8.42 -7.79 -3.12
C ASP A 538 8.50 -6.87 -1.90
N TYR A 539 7.51 -5.99 -1.73
CA TYR A 539 7.36 -5.05 -0.61
C TYR A 539 5.91 -4.94 -0.15
N ALA A 540 5.71 -4.62 1.13
CA ALA A 540 4.44 -4.11 1.63
C ALA A 540 4.64 -2.70 2.17
N LEU A 541 3.80 -1.77 1.73
CA LEU A 541 3.72 -0.40 2.19
C LEU A 541 2.55 -0.29 3.14
N ILE A 542 2.75 0.36 4.28
CA ILE A 542 1.72 0.44 5.32
C ILE A 542 1.14 1.85 5.32
N PHE A 543 -0.15 1.95 5.04
CA PHE A 543 -0.93 3.17 5.15
C PHE A 543 -1.69 3.13 6.48
N ALA A 544 -1.14 3.81 7.49
CA ALA A 544 -1.75 3.89 8.81
C ALA A 544 -1.46 5.22 9.50
N GLU A 545 -2.27 5.52 10.51
CA GLU A 545 -2.18 6.71 11.34
C GLU A 545 -1.10 6.54 12.41
N THR A 546 0.01 7.27 12.28
CA THR A 546 0.90 7.47 13.43
C THR A 546 0.52 8.78 14.11
N SER A 547 -0.17 8.68 15.24
CA SER A 547 -0.39 9.81 16.15
C SER A 547 0.89 10.08 16.96
N VAL A 548 1.99 10.43 16.29
CA VAL A 548 3.18 10.86 17.00
C VAL A 548 2.91 12.27 17.52
N VAL A 549 2.77 12.39 18.85
CA VAL A 549 2.35 13.57 19.62
C VAL A 549 3.07 14.88 19.25
N ASN A 550 4.18 14.84 18.49
CA ASN A 550 4.98 16.02 18.14
C ASN A 550 5.44 16.10 16.67
N LYS A 551 4.86 15.34 15.72
CA LYS A 551 5.23 15.46 14.28
C LYS A 551 4.02 15.68 13.38
N SER A 552 4.12 16.70 12.52
CA SER A 552 3.07 17.20 11.62
C SER A 552 2.86 16.39 10.33
N GLY A 553 3.30 15.13 10.28
CA GLY A 553 3.13 14.30 9.08
C GLY A 553 1.77 13.63 9.08
N ASN A 554 1.01 13.74 7.98
CA ASN A 554 -0.23 12.99 7.81
C ASN A 554 0.07 11.55 7.32
N GLN A 555 -0.89 10.63 7.40
CA GLN A 555 -0.74 9.23 6.94
C GLN A 555 -0.17 9.11 5.51
N LYS A 556 -0.59 10.04 4.64
CA LYS A 556 -0.23 10.04 3.23
C LYS A 556 1.24 10.36 3.06
N ASP A 557 1.78 11.26 3.88
CA ASP A 557 3.19 11.63 3.85
C ASP A 557 4.09 10.42 4.16
N GLU A 558 3.68 9.53 5.07
CA GLU A 558 4.47 8.32 5.40
C GLU A 558 4.40 7.26 4.33
N LEU A 559 3.22 7.04 3.74
CA LEU A 559 3.06 6.12 2.63
C LEU A 559 3.90 6.58 1.43
N VAL A 560 3.87 7.89 1.16
CA VAL A 560 4.70 8.52 0.15
C VAL A 560 6.18 8.39 0.50
N ASP A 561 6.60 8.63 1.75
CA ASP A 561 8.00 8.46 2.17
C ASP A 561 8.50 7.02 1.95
N GLN A 562 7.71 6.02 2.34
CA GLN A 562 8.02 4.60 2.08
C GLN A 562 8.26 4.34 0.58
N MET A 563 7.37 4.83 -0.29
CA MET A 563 7.52 4.64 -1.73
C MET A 563 8.75 5.36 -2.29
N PHE A 564 9.01 6.60 -1.88
CA PHE A 564 10.16 7.36 -2.37
C PHE A 564 11.49 6.81 -1.86
N ARG A 565 11.52 6.19 -0.68
CA ARG A 565 12.69 5.42 -0.21
C ARG A 565 12.94 4.22 -1.10
N LEU A 566 11.90 3.48 -1.50
CA LEU A 566 12.06 2.40 -2.48
C LEU A 566 12.59 2.92 -3.82
N PHE A 567 12.09 4.04 -4.33
CA PHE A 567 12.66 4.66 -5.54
C PHE A 567 14.15 4.97 -5.36
N ARG A 568 14.57 5.55 -4.23
CA ARG A 568 15.99 5.84 -3.98
C ARG A 568 16.87 4.58 -3.92
N VAL A 569 16.33 3.49 -3.38
CA VAL A 569 17.05 2.21 -3.30
C VAL A 569 17.40 1.69 -4.71
N TYR A 570 16.48 1.81 -5.67
CA TYR A 570 16.67 1.32 -7.04
C TYR A 570 17.19 2.37 -8.03
N ASN A 571 17.13 3.65 -7.70
CA ASN A 571 17.70 4.69 -8.53
C ASN A 571 19.21 4.55 -8.62
N LYS A 572 19.74 4.76 -9.83
CA LYS A 572 21.16 4.96 -10.03
C LYS A 572 21.61 6.11 -9.14
N GLU A 573 22.70 5.92 -8.40
CA GLU A 573 23.39 7.06 -7.81
C GLU A 573 23.76 7.95 -8.99
N ASN A 574 22.97 9.01 -9.18
CA ASN A 574 23.45 10.13 -9.93
C ASN A 574 24.64 10.58 -9.09
N ASN A 575 25.86 10.37 -9.59
CA ASN A 575 27.02 11.09 -9.12
C ASN A 575 26.70 12.58 -9.32
N ILE A 576 26.05 13.19 -8.32
CA ILE A 576 25.77 14.62 -8.24
C ILE A 576 26.90 15.23 -7.43
#